data_AF-A0A4R6QDB3-F1
#
_entry.id   AF-A0A4R6QDB3-F1
#
_cell.length_a   1.000
_cell.length_b   1.000
_cell.length_c   1.000
_cell.angle_alpha   90.00
_cell.angle_beta   90.00
_cell.angle_gamma   90.00
#
_symmetry.space_group_name_H-M   'P 1'
#
loop_
_entity.id
_entity.type
_entity.pdbx_description
1 polymer ?
#
loop_
_entity_poly.entity_id
_entity_poly.type
_entity_poly.pdbx_seq_one_letter_code
_entity_poly.pdbx_strand_id
1 'polypeptide(L)'
;MLDITEIVDANLAGLSPQAIATLARQMQRHLRSQQHHLKLRDEHIASQAREIERKDAELQFKTAKLEKVNFELARLKAWKFSAKSEAMSAEQRRLFEETFTEDDASLLAQLAQLQGTNDKPPRDQRQRPKRQALPEHLRRVEHRHEPDDTTCPTPDCGRPMVRVGEDISERLDIVPAEFFVHRHVSGKWVCRCCQGLVQEPVAPRIIDGGIPASGLVARTLISRVVDRLPYYRQDAINSRSGVYIPRSTLAQWSGRAGAGLQPLYDAHKRFVLESSVLHADETPVAVLDPGAGKTKKAYVWACARGAFDPTPGVVYEFCAGRGSQYPIRFLGPPREGVREWQGTLVRDEYVAYDSVLDAKAHPGRIAAGCAAHARRKFDELVKAKASGTAPKALRRFAEIYRVERELSGMGADERLAMRQMQAKPLWEALQRRKRRPNCQRPTSCYPSSGDLHRCRSGQRRDSSPVQCARRPTATG
;
A
#
# COMPACT_ATOMS: atom_id res chain seq x y z
N MET A 1 -28.03 27.57 71.51
CA MET A 1 -28.01 28.39 70.29
C MET A 1 -29.35 29.09 70.25
N LEU A 2 -29.38 30.43 70.25
CA LEU A 2 -30.61 31.17 69.99
C LEU A 2 -30.95 30.99 68.52
N ASP A 3 -32.14 30.47 68.22
CA ASP A 3 -32.65 30.40 66.86
C ASP A 3 -33.05 31.82 66.42
N ILE A 4 -32.32 32.36 65.44
CA ILE A 4 -32.52 33.73 64.96
C ILE A 4 -33.82 33.85 64.16
N THR A 5 -34.42 32.73 63.73
CA THR A 5 -35.74 32.74 63.06
C THR A 5 -36.91 32.96 64.01
N GLU A 6 -36.68 32.93 65.33
CA GLU A 6 -37.70 33.17 66.37
C GLU A 6 -37.69 34.60 66.97
N ILE A 7 -36.81 35.50 66.49
CA ILE A 7 -36.79 36.89 66.96
C ILE A 7 -37.90 37.68 66.25
N VAL A 8 -39.03 37.85 66.93
CA VAL A 8 -40.15 38.70 66.49
C VAL A 8 -39.94 40.14 66.97
N ASP A 9 -40.14 41.14 66.10
CA ASP A 9 -39.90 42.58 66.35
C ASP A 9 -40.49 43.11 67.67
N ALA A 10 -41.60 42.52 68.14
CA ALA A 10 -42.29 42.90 69.37
C ALA A 10 -41.43 42.75 70.65
N ASN A 11 -40.39 41.89 70.65
CA ASN A 11 -39.53 41.65 71.81
C ASN A 11 -38.36 42.66 71.94
N LEU A 12 -38.16 43.54 70.97
CA LEU A 12 -37.05 44.50 70.93
C LEU A 12 -37.40 45.88 71.53
N ALA A 13 -38.69 46.18 71.70
CA ALA A 13 -39.19 47.51 72.08
C ALA A 13 -39.00 47.88 73.57
N GLY A 14 -38.58 46.95 74.43
CA GLY A 14 -38.42 47.16 75.88
C GLY A 14 -36.99 47.00 76.42
N LEU A 15 -35.99 46.83 75.55
CA LEU A 15 -34.61 46.53 75.94
C LEU A 15 -33.80 47.80 76.21
N SER A 16 -32.99 47.79 77.27
CA SER A 16 -32.11 48.92 77.58
C SER A 16 -31.03 49.11 76.49
N PRO A 17 -30.47 50.32 76.33
CA PRO A 17 -29.40 50.58 75.35
C PRO A 17 -28.21 49.62 75.48
N GLN A 18 -27.88 49.17 76.69
CA GLN A 18 -26.85 48.16 76.94
C GLN A 18 -27.23 46.75 76.48
N ALA A 19 -28.51 46.36 76.62
CA ALA A 19 -29.00 45.07 76.15
C ALA A 19 -29.00 45.01 74.61
N ILE A 20 -29.40 46.09 73.93
CA ILE A 20 -29.33 46.22 72.47
C ILE A 20 -27.89 46.17 71.97
N ALA A 21 -26.96 46.89 72.61
CA ALA A 21 -25.54 46.86 72.24
C ALA A 21 -24.89 45.47 72.47
N THR A 22 -25.41 44.68 73.40
CA THR A 22 -24.93 43.32 73.67
C THR A 22 -25.47 42.33 72.62
N LEU A 23 -26.76 42.45 72.28
CA LEU A 23 -27.40 41.67 71.21
C LEU A 23 -26.75 41.98 69.85
N ALA A 24 -26.49 43.25 69.52
CA ALA A 24 -25.81 43.65 68.29
C ALA A 24 -24.39 43.07 68.20
N ARG A 25 -23.64 43.04 69.31
CA ARG A 25 -22.32 42.38 69.37
C ARG A 25 -22.41 40.86 69.21
N GLN A 26 -23.44 40.22 69.76
CA GLN A 26 -23.70 38.79 69.53
C GLN A 26 -24.07 38.50 68.07
N MET A 27 -24.94 39.31 67.46
CA MET A 27 -25.31 39.19 66.05
C MET A 27 -24.12 39.41 65.12
N GLN A 28 -23.27 40.42 65.38
CA GLN A 28 -22.05 40.63 64.60
C GLN A 28 -21.07 39.46 64.72
N ARG A 29 -20.93 38.85 65.90
CA ARG A 29 -20.12 37.63 66.08
C ARG A 29 -20.72 36.44 65.32
N HIS A 30 -22.03 36.30 65.35
CA HIS A 30 -22.73 35.24 64.62
C HIS A 30 -22.59 35.41 63.10
N LEU A 31 -22.81 36.62 62.57
CA LEU A 31 -22.63 36.93 61.16
C LEU A 31 -21.19 36.70 60.69
N ARG A 32 -20.18 37.09 61.49
CA ARG A 32 -18.77 36.78 61.19
C ARG A 32 -18.50 35.28 61.16
N SER A 33 -19.09 34.52 62.08
CA SER A 33 -18.98 33.06 62.10
C SER A 33 -19.65 32.40 60.89
N GLN A 34 -20.85 32.85 60.51
CA GLN A 34 -21.55 32.40 59.30
C GLN A 34 -20.76 32.74 58.03
N GLN A 35 -20.21 33.96 57.93
CA GLN A 35 -19.43 34.40 56.78
C GLN A 35 -18.13 33.60 56.65
N HIS A 36 -17.50 33.23 57.76
CA HIS A 36 -16.37 32.31 57.78
C HIS A 36 -16.76 30.90 57.31
N HIS A 37 -17.90 30.38 57.78
CA HIS A 37 -18.44 29.08 57.35
C HIS A 37 -18.79 29.05 55.85
N LEU A 38 -19.37 30.12 55.31
CA LEU A 38 -19.67 30.24 53.88
C LEU A 38 -18.39 30.23 53.05
N LYS A 39 -17.37 30.99 53.46
CA LYS A 39 -16.07 31.01 52.77
C LYS A 39 -15.41 29.62 52.73
N LEU A 40 -15.43 28.88 53.83
CA LEU A 40 -14.92 27.50 53.89
C LEU A 40 -15.72 26.56 52.97
N ARG A 41 -17.04 26.72 52.89
CA ARG A 41 -17.89 25.94 51.97
C ARG A 41 -17.57 26.25 50.50
N ASP A 42 -17.39 27.52 50.15
CA ASP A 42 -17.05 27.93 48.78
C ASP A 42 -15.68 27.39 48.35
N GLU A 43 -14.69 27.44 49.26
CA GLU A 43 -13.37 26.83 49.04
C GLU A 43 -13.46 25.31 48.86
N HIS A 44 -14.32 24.63 49.63
CA HIS A 44 -14.58 23.20 49.52
C HIS A 44 -15.26 22.84 48.19
N ILE A 45 -16.30 23.59 47.79
CA ILE A 45 -17.01 23.42 46.52
C ILE A 45 -16.06 23.63 45.34
N ALA A 46 -15.23 24.66 45.37
CA ALA A 46 -14.24 24.91 44.33
C ALA A 46 -13.20 23.78 44.22
N SER A 47 -12.80 23.19 45.36
CA SER A 47 -11.92 22.03 45.38
C SER A 47 -12.58 20.79 44.77
N GLN A 48 -13.82 20.49 45.17
CA GLN A 48 -14.59 19.37 44.63
C GLN A 48 -14.86 19.53 43.12
N ALA A 49 -15.17 20.74 42.65
CA ALA A 49 -15.37 21.01 41.22
C ALA A 49 -14.12 20.70 40.39
N ARG A 50 -12.93 21.11 40.86
CA ARG A 50 -11.65 20.75 40.22
C ARG A 50 -11.39 19.25 40.24
N GLU A 51 -11.75 18.56 41.32
CA GLU A 51 -11.59 17.11 41.40
C GLU A 51 -12.54 16.37 40.46
N ILE A 52 -13.78 16.84 40.31
CA ILE A 52 -14.76 16.33 39.35
C ILE A 52 -14.24 16.50 37.92
N GLU A 53 -13.77 17.69 37.53
CA GLU A 53 -13.21 17.92 36.19
C GLU A 53 -12.03 16.97 35.89
N ARG A 54 -11.14 16.77 36.88
CA ARG A 54 -10.03 15.83 36.75
C ARG A 54 -10.51 14.39 36.56
N LYS A 55 -11.46 13.94 37.37
CA LYS A 55 -12.05 12.59 37.28
C LYS A 55 -12.81 12.40 35.97
N ASP A 56 -13.53 13.40 35.49
CA ASP A 56 -14.23 13.37 34.20
C ASP A 56 -13.26 13.25 33.03
N ALA A 57 -12.14 13.98 33.08
CA ALA A 57 -11.07 13.84 32.08
C ALA A 57 -10.46 12.42 32.10
N GLU A 58 -10.22 11.86 33.28
CA GLU A 58 -9.68 10.50 33.44
C GLU A 58 -10.69 9.43 32.97
N LEU A 59 -11.97 9.58 33.30
CA LEU A 59 -13.05 8.70 32.84
C LEU A 59 -13.15 8.73 31.31
N GLN A 60 -13.10 9.91 30.69
CA GLN A 60 -13.11 10.02 29.23
C GLN A 60 -11.91 9.33 28.58
N PHE A 61 -10.72 9.47 29.17
CA PHE A 61 -9.52 8.78 28.69
C PHE A 61 -9.64 7.25 28.82
N LYS A 62 -10.11 6.76 29.96
CA LYS A 62 -10.34 5.32 30.19
C LYS A 62 -11.40 4.77 29.25
N THR A 63 -12.51 5.49 29.04
CA THR A 63 -13.56 5.12 28.09
C THR A 63 -13.01 5.05 26.67
N ALA A 64 -12.24 6.05 26.22
CA ALA A 64 -11.59 6.01 24.89
C ALA A 64 -10.62 4.82 24.73
N LYS A 65 -9.90 4.46 25.81
CA LYS A 65 -9.01 3.29 25.80
C LYS A 65 -9.79 1.97 25.75
N LEU A 66 -10.90 1.85 26.49
CA LEU A 66 -11.79 0.70 26.43
C LEU A 66 -12.44 0.56 25.05
N GLU A 67 -12.91 1.66 24.46
CA GLU A 67 -13.42 1.69 23.08
C GLU A 67 -12.37 1.17 22.09
N LYS A 68 -11.10 1.61 22.22
CA LYS A 68 -9.98 1.14 21.40
C LYS A 68 -9.74 -0.37 21.55
N VAL A 69 -9.65 -0.87 22.78
CA VAL A 69 -9.36 -2.29 23.05
C VAL A 69 -10.52 -3.18 22.57
N ASN A 70 -11.75 -2.79 22.85
CA ASN A 70 -12.94 -3.49 22.35
C ASN A 70 -12.99 -3.52 20.82
N PHE A 71 -12.58 -2.43 20.18
CA PHE A 71 -12.46 -2.37 18.73
C PHE A 71 -11.40 -3.31 18.18
N GLU A 72 -10.19 -3.33 18.76
CA GLU A 72 -9.13 -4.27 18.36
C GLU A 72 -9.60 -5.72 18.50
N LEU A 73 -10.31 -6.03 19.57
CA LEU A 73 -10.87 -7.36 19.84
C LEU A 73 -12.00 -7.71 18.86
N ALA A 74 -12.90 -6.78 18.55
CA ALA A 74 -13.94 -6.95 17.54
C ALA A 74 -13.34 -7.12 16.13
N ARG A 75 -12.29 -6.38 15.79
CA ARG A 75 -11.59 -6.49 14.50
C ARG A 75 -10.86 -7.81 14.38
N LEU A 76 -10.18 -8.28 15.42
CA LEU A 76 -9.57 -9.61 15.45
C LEU A 76 -10.62 -10.72 15.32
N LYS A 77 -11.77 -10.60 16.00
CA LYS A 77 -12.89 -11.53 15.85
C LYS A 77 -13.46 -11.50 14.43
N ALA A 78 -13.64 -10.33 13.82
CA ALA A 78 -14.11 -10.21 12.45
C ALA A 78 -13.10 -10.78 11.44
N TRP A 79 -11.80 -10.51 11.60
CA TRP A 79 -10.77 -11.10 10.74
C TRP A 79 -10.68 -12.63 10.87
N LYS A 80 -10.93 -13.16 12.07
CA LYS A 80 -10.88 -14.60 12.33
C LYS A 80 -12.16 -15.34 11.95
N PHE A 81 -13.33 -14.68 12.05
CA PHE A 81 -14.64 -15.33 11.99
C PHE A 81 -15.66 -14.68 11.04
N SER A 82 -15.38 -13.54 10.41
CA SER A 82 -16.31 -12.93 9.46
C SER A 82 -16.25 -13.64 8.12
N ALA A 83 -17.42 -13.88 7.52
CA ALA A 83 -17.56 -14.55 6.24
C ALA A 83 -16.84 -13.73 5.15
N LYS A 84 -15.80 -14.32 4.54
CA LYS A 84 -15.17 -13.78 3.33
C LYS A 84 -16.26 -13.71 2.26
N SER A 85 -16.66 -12.52 1.87
CA SER A 85 -17.85 -12.20 1.08
C SER A 85 -17.79 -12.59 -0.40
N GLU A 86 -17.07 -13.65 -0.73
CA GLU A 86 -17.13 -14.36 -2.00
C GLU A 86 -17.01 -15.86 -1.71
N ALA A 87 -18.03 -16.39 -1.05
CA ALA A 87 -18.07 -17.80 -0.75
C ALA A 87 -18.73 -18.56 -1.92
N MET A 88 -17.94 -18.87 -2.95
CA MET A 88 -18.09 -20.16 -3.66
C MET A 88 -18.24 -21.27 -2.59
N SER A 89 -19.07 -22.29 -2.80
CA SER A 89 -19.20 -23.40 -1.84
C SER A 89 -17.82 -24.05 -1.58
N ALA A 90 -17.67 -24.78 -0.46
CA ALA A 90 -16.41 -25.47 -0.17
C ALA A 90 -16.02 -26.45 -1.30
N GLU A 91 -16.99 -27.11 -1.95
CA GLU A 91 -16.73 -27.91 -3.15
C GLU A 91 -16.31 -27.06 -4.35
N GLN A 92 -16.98 -25.95 -4.62
CA GLN A 92 -16.63 -25.07 -5.75
C GLN A 92 -15.24 -24.46 -5.59
N ARG A 93 -14.84 -24.09 -4.37
CA ARG A 93 -13.47 -23.64 -4.10
C ARG A 93 -12.47 -24.74 -4.33
N ARG A 94 -12.72 -25.97 -3.85
CA ARG A 94 -11.81 -27.11 -4.08
C ARG A 94 -11.61 -27.38 -5.57
N LEU A 95 -12.68 -27.38 -6.36
CA LEU A 95 -12.62 -27.52 -7.82
C LEU A 95 -11.70 -26.49 -8.50
N PHE A 96 -11.77 -25.22 -8.10
CA PHE A 96 -10.90 -24.18 -8.67
C PHE A 96 -9.51 -24.13 -8.02
N GLU A 97 -9.39 -24.38 -6.73
CA GLU A 97 -8.17 -24.30 -5.94
C GLU A 97 -7.22 -25.46 -6.25
N GLU A 98 -7.75 -26.68 -6.49
CA GLU A 98 -7.00 -27.82 -7.04
C GLU A 98 -6.48 -27.50 -8.45
N THR A 99 -7.31 -26.92 -9.31
CA THR A 99 -6.89 -26.51 -10.67
C THR A 99 -5.82 -25.40 -10.62
N PHE A 100 -5.97 -24.40 -9.75
CA PHE A 100 -5.00 -23.32 -9.57
C PHE A 100 -3.69 -23.80 -8.94
N THR A 101 -3.73 -24.75 -7.99
CA THR A 101 -2.52 -25.32 -7.38
C THR A 101 -1.78 -26.27 -8.30
N GLU A 102 -2.50 -27.07 -9.10
CA GLU A 102 -1.90 -27.87 -10.18
C GLU A 102 -1.29 -26.98 -11.28
N ASP A 103 -1.97 -25.88 -11.62
CA ASP A 103 -1.51 -24.88 -12.60
C ASP A 103 -0.21 -24.22 -12.15
N ASP A 104 -0.16 -23.73 -10.92
CA ASP A 104 1.03 -23.08 -10.39
C ASP A 104 2.16 -24.08 -10.15
N ALA A 105 1.87 -25.31 -9.69
CA ALA A 105 2.89 -26.36 -9.55
C ALA A 105 3.53 -26.74 -10.90
N SER A 106 2.74 -26.85 -11.96
CA SER A 106 3.24 -27.15 -13.31
C SER A 106 4.09 -26.02 -13.89
N LEU A 107 3.67 -24.77 -13.69
CA LEU A 107 4.42 -23.59 -14.14
C LEU A 107 5.72 -23.41 -13.35
N LEU A 108 5.71 -23.70 -12.05
CA LEU A 108 6.88 -23.62 -11.18
C LEU A 108 7.87 -24.75 -11.41
N ALA A 109 7.41 -25.98 -11.70
CA ALA A 109 8.28 -27.09 -12.10
C ALA A 109 9.05 -26.76 -13.40
N GLN A 110 8.39 -26.07 -14.33
CA GLN A 110 9.00 -25.64 -15.59
C GLN A 110 9.93 -24.43 -15.41
N LEU A 111 9.59 -23.48 -14.52
CA LEU A 111 10.49 -22.38 -14.14
C LEU A 111 11.73 -22.88 -13.39
N ALA A 112 11.59 -23.90 -12.53
CA ALA A 112 12.72 -24.54 -11.84
C ALA A 112 13.65 -25.28 -12.82
N GLN A 113 13.08 -25.97 -13.84
CA GLN A 113 13.87 -26.53 -14.93
C GLN A 113 14.64 -25.48 -15.74
N LEU A 114 14.09 -24.27 -15.89
CA LEU A 114 14.72 -23.16 -16.58
C LEU A 114 15.77 -22.42 -15.72
N GLN A 115 15.64 -22.46 -14.38
CA GLN A 115 16.54 -21.80 -13.43
C GLN A 115 17.73 -22.66 -12.97
N GLY A 116 17.77 -23.94 -13.36
CA GLY A 116 18.96 -24.78 -13.24
C GLY A 116 19.28 -25.25 -11.81
N THR A 117 18.51 -26.19 -11.29
CA THR A 117 19.02 -27.10 -10.26
C THR A 117 19.84 -28.20 -10.93
N ASN A 118 21.14 -28.25 -10.59
CA ASN A 118 22.10 -29.25 -11.04
C ASN A 118 21.74 -30.66 -10.53
N ASP A 119 20.86 -31.34 -11.24
CA ASP A 119 20.98 -32.79 -11.42
C ASP A 119 20.75 -33.07 -12.89
N LYS A 120 21.84 -33.30 -13.62
CA LYS A 120 21.79 -33.77 -15.00
C LYS A 120 21.45 -35.26 -14.95
N PRO A 121 20.28 -35.70 -15.43
CA PRO A 121 20.13 -37.10 -15.81
C PRO A 121 21.11 -37.39 -16.95
N PRO A 122 21.44 -38.68 -17.22
CA PRO A 122 22.30 -39.03 -18.35
C PRO A 122 21.77 -38.36 -19.61
N ARG A 123 22.68 -37.80 -20.42
CA ARG A 123 22.39 -37.21 -21.73
C ARG A 123 21.85 -38.30 -22.65
N ASP A 124 20.57 -38.62 -22.51
CA ASP A 124 19.83 -39.22 -23.60
C ASP A 124 19.53 -38.14 -24.64
N GLN A 125 19.59 -38.53 -25.90
CA GLN A 125 19.63 -37.65 -27.05
C GLN A 125 18.46 -36.65 -26.99
N ARG A 126 18.74 -35.38 -26.66
CA ARG A 126 17.76 -34.30 -26.75
C ARG A 126 17.32 -34.20 -28.21
N GLN A 127 16.23 -34.87 -28.56
CA GLN A 127 15.50 -34.61 -29.79
C GLN A 127 15.20 -33.11 -29.80
N ARG A 128 15.71 -32.39 -30.81
CA ARG A 128 15.33 -31.00 -31.03
C ARG A 128 13.80 -30.99 -31.12
N PRO A 129 13.07 -30.20 -30.30
CA PRO A 129 11.63 -30.15 -30.40
C PRO A 129 11.27 -29.70 -31.82
N LYS A 130 10.68 -30.61 -32.60
CA LYS A 130 10.14 -30.28 -33.92
C LYS A 130 8.94 -29.36 -33.68
N ARG A 131 9.02 -28.14 -34.19
CA ARG A 131 7.87 -27.22 -34.17
C ARG A 131 6.74 -27.89 -34.95
N GLN A 132 5.60 -28.07 -34.29
CA GLN A 132 4.40 -28.53 -34.95
C GLN A 132 3.96 -27.46 -35.95
N ALA A 133 3.58 -27.88 -37.16
CA ALA A 133 3.07 -26.97 -38.17
C ALA A 133 1.77 -26.30 -37.68
N LEU A 134 1.54 -25.05 -38.09
CA LEU A 134 0.30 -24.36 -37.77
C LEU A 134 -0.87 -24.99 -38.54
N PRO A 135 -2.08 -25.05 -37.95
CA PRO A 135 -3.21 -25.73 -38.58
C PRO A 135 -3.50 -25.23 -39.99
N GLU A 136 -3.70 -26.14 -40.94
CA GLU A 136 -3.85 -25.83 -42.37
C GLU A 136 -5.13 -25.07 -42.70
N HIS A 137 -6.18 -25.22 -41.88
CA HIS A 137 -7.46 -24.55 -42.07
C HIS A 137 -7.42 -23.03 -41.81
N LEU A 138 -6.36 -22.53 -41.16
CA LEU A 138 -6.23 -21.11 -40.88
C LEU A 138 -5.88 -20.31 -42.14
N ARG A 139 -6.47 -19.13 -42.30
CA ARG A 139 -6.14 -18.22 -43.40
C ARG A 139 -4.68 -17.76 -43.31
N ARG A 140 -3.91 -17.82 -44.42
CA ARG A 140 -2.55 -17.26 -44.50
C ARG A 140 -2.60 -15.85 -45.10
N VAL A 141 -1.99 -14.88 -44.43
CA VAL A 141 -1.71 -13.53 -44.94
C VAL A 141 -0.24 -13.46 -45.31
N GLU A 142 0.05 -13.35 -46.60
CA GLU A 142 1.41 -13.34 -47.12
C GLU A 142 2.02 -11.93 -47.07
N HIS A 143 3.26 -11.85 -46.59
CA HIS A 143 4.07 -10.64 -46.52
C HIS A 143 5.40 -10.92 -47.21
N ARG A 144 5.67 -10.26 -48.33
CA ARG A 144 6.91 -10.42 -49.09
C ARG A 144 7.92 -9.35 -48.69
N HIS A 145 9.10 -9.78 -48.32
CA HIS A 145 10.25 -8.93 -48.01
C HIS A 145 11.28 -9.13 -49.10
N GLU A 146 11.25 -8.24 -50.07
CA GLU A 146 12.17 -8.20 -51.21
C GLU A 146 12.92 -6.86 -51.13
N PRO A 147 14.23 -6.81 -51.44
CA PRO A 147 14.98 -5.56 -51.48
C PRO A 147 14.40 -4.60 -52.52
N ASP A 148 14.32 -3.31 -52.18
CA ASP A 148 13.89 -2.26 -53.12
C ASP A 148 14.87 -2.11 -54.29
N ASP A 149 16.17 -2.30 -54.01
CA ASP A 149 17.25 -2.34 -54.99
C ASP A 149 17.80 -3.77 -55.13
N THR A 150 17.70 -4.31 -56.33
CA THR A 150 18.19 -5.65 -56.68
C THR A 150 19.56 -5.61 -57.36
N THR A 151 20.27 -4.49 -57.31
CA THR A 151 21.65 -4.37 -57.76
C THR A 151 22.63 -4.68 -56.63
N CYS A 152 23.84 -5.10 -56.99
CA CYS A 152 24.85 -5.48 -56.02
C CYS A 152 25.31 -4.25 -55.21
N PRO A 153 25.21 -4.26 -53.86
CA PRO A 153 25.58 -3.12 -53.02
C PRO A 153 27.09 -2.92 -52.86
N THR A 154 27.91 -3.82 -53.42
CA THR A 154 29.36 -3.70 -53.40
C THR A 154 29.79 -2.52 -54.28
N PRO A 155 30.57 -1.56 -53.75
CA PRO A 155 31.17 -0.50 -54.56
C PRO A 155 31.88 -1.12 -55.78
N ASP A 156 31.70 -0.52 -56.96
CA ASP A 156 32.26 -0.96 -58.24
C ASP A 156 31.62 -2.19 -58.94
N CYS A 157 30.65 -2.87 -58.33
CA CYS A 157 29.93 -3.96 -59.01
C CYS A 157 28.67 -3.48 -59.75
N GLY A 158 27.65 -3.01 -59.01
CA GLY A 158 26.39 -2.50 -59.56
C GLY A 158 25.59 -3.48 -60.44
N ARG A 159 25.99 -4.75 -60.54
CA ARG A 159 25.34 -5.73 -61.43
C ARG A 159 23.99 -6.19 -60.84
N PRO A 160 23.02 -6.56 -61.70
CA PRO A 160 21.76 -7.13 -61.24
C PRO A 160 22.00 -8.45 -60.50
N MET A 161 21.37 -8.59 -59.34
CA MET A 161 21.41 -9.79 -58.51
C MET A 161 20.36 -10.80 -58.97
N VAL A 162 20.55 -12.07 -58.58
CA VAL A 162 19.64 -13.16 -58.91
C VAL A 162 18.98 -13.68 -57.64
N ARG A 163 17.65 -13.86 -57.67
CA ARG A 163 16.88 -14.51 -56.61
C ARG A 163 17.18 -16.01 -56.62
N VAL A 164 17.79 -16.52 -55.55
CA VAL A 164 18.24 -17.94 -55.45
C VAL A 164 17.39 -18.79 -54.51
N GLY A 165 16.55 -18.15 -53.69
CA GLY A 165 15.68 -18.84 -52.76
C GLY A 165 14.90 -17.88 -51.88
N GLU A 166 14.21 -18.44 -50.90
CA GLU A 166 13.44 -17.68 -49.92
C GLU A 166 13.47 -18.37 -48.56
N ASP A 167 13.35 -17.57 -47.50
CA ASP A 167 13.04 -18.08 -46.16
C ASP A 167 11.58 -17.78 -45.84
N ILE A 168 10.85 -18.81 -45.38
CA ILE A 168 9.45 -18.68 -44.98
C ILE A 168 9.36 -18.76 -43.45
N SER A 169 8.73 -17.77 -42.83
CA SER A 169 8.43 -17.73 -41.41
C SER A 169 6.92 -17.55 -41.21
N GLU A 170 6.28 -18.55 -40.62
CA GLU A 170 4.87 -18.47 -40.23
C GLU A 170 4.69 -18.01 -38.77
N ARG A 171 3.66 -17.20 -38.52
CA ARG A 171 3.31 -16.69 -37.18
C ARG A 171 1.81 -16.71 -36.99
N LEU A 172 1.35 -17.14 -35.83
CA LEU A 172 -0.06 -17.20 -35.48
C LEU A 172 -0.51 -15.85 -34.89
N ASP A 173 -1.60 -15.30 -35.40
CA ASP A 173 -2.24 -14.10 -34.88
C ASP A 173 -3.75 -14.31 -34.71
N ILE A 174 -4.39 -13.34 -34.06
CA ILE A 174 -5.82 -13.29 -33.82
C ILE A 174 -6.36 -11.87 -34.03
N VAL A 175 -7.37 -11.74 -34.88
CA VAL A 175 -8.33 -10.65 -34.80
C VAL A 175 -9.52 -11.19 -34.02
N PRO A 176 -10.28 -10.37 -33.26
CA PRO A 176 -11.34 -10.88 -32.40
C PRO A 176 -12.19 -11.97 -33.09
N ALA A 177 -12.17 -13.17 -32.50
CA ALA A 177 -12.84 -14.41 -32.95
C ALA A 177 -12.29 -15.13 -34.22
N GLU A 178 -11.22 -14.68 -34.87
CA GLU A 178 -10.60 -15.38 -36.01
C GLU A 178 -9.08 -15.51 -35.82
N PHE A 179 -8.60 -16.76 -35.76
CA PHE A 179 -7.16 -17.06 -35.86
C PHE A 179 -6.72 -17.09 -37.31
N PHE A 180 -5.53 -16.55 -37.57
CA PHE A 180 -4.93 -16.55 -38.90
C PHE A 180 -3.40 -16.61 -38.79
N VAL A 181 -2.74 -16.84 -39.91
CA VAL A 181 -1.28 -17.02 -39.99
C VAL A 181 -0.67 -15.91 -40.83
N HIS A 182 0.25 -15.14 -40.25
CA HIS A 182 1.17 -14.31 -41.03
C HIS A 182 2.27 -15.18 -41.63
N ARG A 183 2.33 -15.24 -42.96
CA ARG A 183 3.39 -15.94 -43.71
C ARG A 183 4.36 -14.89 -44.27
N HIS A 184 5.50 -14.73 -43.62
CA HIS A 184 6.56 -13.85 -44.12
C HIS A 184 7.49 -14.62 -45.05
N VAL A 185 7.69 -14.10 -46.26
CA VAL A 185 8.55 -14.66 -47.30
C VAL A 185 9.68 -13.68 -47.57
N SER A 186 10.90 -14.03 -47.17
CA SER A 186 12.09 -13.19 -47.34
C SER A 186 12.97 -13.72 -48.45
N GLY A 187 13.05 -12.99 -49.57
CA GLY A 187 13.83 -13.39 -50.74
C GLY A 187 15.34 -13.33 -50.49
N LYS A 188 16.07 -14.34 -50.97
CA LYS A 188 17.54 -14.40 -50.96
C LYS A 188 18.07 -14.01 -52.33
N TRP A 189 18.83 -12.92 -52.37
CA TRP A 189 19.42 -12.37 -53.57
C TRP A 189 20.92 -12.57 -53.55
N VAL A 190 21.50 -13.10 -54.62
CA VAL A 190 22.94 -13.32 -54.72
C VAL A 190 23.52 -12.58 -55.92
N CYS A 191 24.62 -11.87 -55.68
CA CYS A 191 25.45 -11.36 -56.76
C CYS A 191 26.39 -12.46 -57.23
N ARG A 192 26.28 -12.88 -58.50
CA ARG A 192 27.17 -13.92 -59.07
C ARG A 192 28.61 -13.45 -59.22
N CYS A 193 28.84 -12.14 -59.33
CA CYS A 193 30.18 -11.56 -59.48
C CYS A 193 30.91 -11.49 -58.14
N CYS A 194 30.29 -10.91 -57.12
CA CYS A 194 30.90 -10.65 -55.81
C CYS A 194 30.63 -11.75 -54.77
N GLN A 195 29.80 -12.75 -55.12
CA GLN A 195 29.33 -13.81 -54.21
C GLN A 195 28.63 -13.29 -52.94
N GLY A 196 28.14 -12.04 -52.96
CA GLY A 196 27.42 -11.42 -51.85
C GLY A 196 25.95 -11.84 -51.81
N LEU A 197 25.44 -12.13 -50.60
CA LEU A 197 24.04 -12.42 -50.31
C LEU A 197 23.38 -11.17 -49.71
N VAL A 198 22.28 -10.74 -50.30
CA VAL A 198 21.40 -9.68 -49.78
C VAL A 198 20.04 -10.30 -49.48
N GLN A 199 19.51 -9.97 -48.31
CA GLN A 199 18.16 -10.34 -47.88
C GLN A 199 17.62 -9.18 -47.06
N GLU A 200 16.38 -8.79 -47.35
CA GLU A 200 15.71 -7.72 -46.61
C GLU A 200 15.52 -8.14 -45.15
N PRO A 201 16.00 -7.35 -44.16
CA PRO A 201 15.88 -7.70 -42.76
C PRO A 201 14.41 -7.71 -42.32
N VAL A 202 14.03 -8.76 -41.58
CA VAL A 202 12.69 -8.84 -41.00
C VAL A 202 12.61 -7.97 -39.75
N ALA A 203 11.52 -7.23 -39.58
CA ALA A 203 11.28 -6.39 -38.42
C ALA A 203 11.45 -7.15 -37.07
N PRO A 204 11.96 -6.48 -36.02
CA PRO A 204 12.11 -7.05 -34.68
C PRO A 204 10.80 -7.60 -34.12
N ARG A 205 10.90 -8.63 -33.28
CA ARG A 205 9.75 -9.36 -32.73
C ARG A 205 9.72 -9.22 -31.21
N ILE A 206 8.52 -9.15 -30.62
CA ILE A 206 8.35 -9.18 -29.15
C ILE A 206 8.89 -10.49 -28.57
N ILE A 207 8.69 -11.59 -29.28
CA ILE A 207 9.13 -12.93 -28.89
C ILE A 207 9.98 -13.49 -30.03
N ASP A 208 11.30 -13.42 -29.87
CA ASP A 208 12.24 -13.94 -30.86
C ASP A 208 12.09 -15.45 -31.05
N GLY A 209 12.01 -15.84 -32.32
CA GLY A 209 11.72 -17.21 -32.73
C GLY A 209 10.36 -17.72 -32.29
N GLY A 210 9.49 -16.90 -31.70
CA GLY A 210 8.16 -17.31 -31.24
C GLY A 210 7.18 -17.50 -32.38
N ILE A 211 6.24 -18.42 -32.19
CA ILE A 211 5.05 -18.58 -33.04
C ILE A 211 4.10 -17.36 -32.98
N PRO A 212 3.86 -16.67 -31.84
CA PRO A 212 2.81 -15.67 -31.80
C PRO A 212 3.26 -14.37 -32.48
N ALA A 213 2.32 -13.76 -33.21
CA ALA A 213 2.41 -12.37 -33.62
C ALA A 213 1.94 -11.44 -32.48
N SER A 214 2.08 -10.13 -32.68
CA SER A 214 1.82 -9.12 -31.65
C SER A 214 0.36 -9.07 -31.22
N GLY A 215 -0.60 -9.29 -32.13
CA GLY A 215 -2.03 -9.28 -31.79
C GLY A 215 -2.41 -10.40 -30.83
N LEU A 216 -1.89 -11.62 -31.06
CA LEU A 216 -2.10 -12.76 -30.16
C LEU A 216 -1.49 -12.54 -28.79
N VAL A 217 -0.26 -12.00 -28.72
CA VAL A 217 0.36 -11.63 -27.43
C VAL A 217 -0.50 -10.60 -26.69
N ALA A 218 -0.96 -9.55 -27.38
CA ALA A 218 -1.82 -8.53 -26.80
C ALA A 218 -3.15 -9.12 -26.30
N ARG A 219 -3.80 -9.97 -27.10
CA ARG A 219 -5.04 -10.65 -26.73
C ARG A 219 -4.85 -11.52 -25.49
N THR A 220 -3.76 -12.30 -25.40
CA THR A 220 -3.46 -13.13 -24.24
C THR A 220 -3.31 -12.28 -22.98
N LEU A 221 -2.58 -11.17 -23.05
CA LEU A 221 -2.38 -10.26 -21.92
C LEU A 221 -3.68 -9.56 -21.48
N ILE A 222 -4.43 -8.99 -22.44
CA ILE A 222 -5.72 -8.32 -22.16
C ILE A 222 -6.70 -9.31 -21.52
N SER A 223 -6.84 -10.49 -22.12
CA SER A 223 -7.71 -11.54 -21.59
C SER A 223 -7.30 -11.92 -20.16
N ARG A 224 -5.99 -12.03 -19.90
CA ARG A 224 -5.48 -12.45 -18.57
C ARG A 224 -5.68 -11.39 -17.49
N VAL A 225 -5.39 -10.12 -17.82
CA VAL A 225 -5.24 -9.04 -16.85
C VAL A 225 -6.51 -8.19 -16.76
N VAL A 226 -7.08 -7.79 -17.89
CA VAL A 226 -8.28 -6.94 -17.95
C VAL A 226 -9.52 -7.79 -17.76
N ASP A 227 -9.67 -8.86 -18.56
CA ASP A 227 -10.87 -9.70 -18.54
C ASP A 227 -10.84 -10.78 -17.45
N ARG A 228 -9.74 -10.87 -16.70
CA ARG A 228 -9.51 -11.84 -15.61
C ARG A 228 -9.71 -13.30 -16.04
N LEU A 229 -9.34 -13.62 -17.28
CA LEU A 229 -9.45 -14.95 -17.86
C LEU A 229 -8.17 -15.76 -17.62
N PRO A 230 -8.17 -16.77 -16.74
CA PRO A 230 -7.00 -17.59 -16.45
C PRO A 230 -6.56 -18.40 -17.68
N TYR A 231 -5.29 -18.79 -17.72
CA TYR A 231 -4.70 -19.41 -18.91
C TYR A 231 -5.35 -20.73 -19.31
N TYR A 232 -5.83 -21.55 -18.37
CA TYR A 232 -6.54 -22.79 -18.73
C TYR A 232 -7.85 -22.51 -19.50
N ARG A 233 -8.55 -21.41 -19.19
CA ARG A 233 -9.74 -21.02 -19.96
C ARG A 233 -9.36 -20.48 -21.33
N GLN A 234 -8.27 -19.74 -21.42
CA GLN A 234 -7.76 -19.27 -22.71
C GLN A 234 -7.35 -20.44 -23.60
N ASP A 235 -6.63 -21.42 -23.06
CA ASP A 235 -6.27 -22.67 -23.75
C ASP A 235 -7.52 -23.38 -24.30
N ALA A 236 -8.53 -23.60 -23.46
CA ALA A 236 -9.79 -24.23 -23.89
C ALA A 236 -10.53 -23.41 -24.96
N ILE A 237 -10.54 -22.08 -24.85
CA ILE A 237 -11.17 -21.20 -25.83
C ILE A 237 -10.44 -21.25 -27.18
N ASN A 238 -9.11 -21.19 -27.17
CA ASN A 238 -8.30 -21.28 -28.38
C ASN A 238 -8.48 -22.65 -29.05
N SER A 239 -8.52 -23.71 -28.26
CA SER A 239 -8.70 -25.09 -28.72
C SER A 239 -10.01 -25.30 -29.47
N ARG A 240 -11.09 -24.57 -29.13
CA ARG A 240 -12.37 -24.61 -29.87
C ARG A 240 -12.25 -24.10 -31.31
N SER A 241 -11.20 -23.32 -31.61
CA SER A 241 -10.87 -22.86 -32.96
C SER A 241 -9.87 -23.77 -33.69
N GLY A 242 -9.58 -24.95 -33.12
CA GLY A 242 -8.55 -25.86 -33.63
C GLY A 242 -7.12 -25.40 -33.34
N VAL A 243 -6.94 -24.44 -32.42
CA VAL A 243 -5.64 -23.85 -32.07
C VAL A 243 -5.29 -24.19 -30.63
N TYR A 244 -4.54 -25.28 -30.45
CA TYR A 244 -4.07 -25.68 -29.14
C TYR A 244 -2.83 -24.88 -28.73
N ILE A 245 -2.89 -24.18 -27.58
CA ILE A 245 -1.76 -23.41 -27.03
C ILE A 245 -1.60 -23.79 -25.55
N PRO A 246 -0.53 -24.52 -25.19
CA PRO A 246 -0.33 -24.95 -23.82
C PRO A 246 -0.30 -23.78 -22.83
N ARG A 247 -0.85 -23.98 -21.64
CA ARG A 247 -0.83 -23.00 -20.52
C ARG A 247 0.56 -22.41 -20.26
N SER A 248 1.59 -23.25 -20.25
CA SER A 248 2.98 -22.82 -20.05
C SER A 248 3.49 -21.90 -21.16
N THR A 249 3.02 -22.11 -22.39
CA THR A 249 3.37 -21.28 -23.54
C THR A 249 2.69 -19.91 -23.42
N LEU A 250 1.41 -19.86 -23.06
CA LEU A 250 0.69 -18.60 -22.78
C LEU A 250 1.37 -17.79 -21.66
N ALA A 251 1.77 -18.47 -20.58
CA ALA A 251 2.46 -17.83 -19.47
C ALA A 251 3.87 -17.35 -19.85
N GLN A 252 4.63 -18.15 -20.60
CA GLN A 252 5.95 -17.75 -21.11
C GLN A 252 5.86 -16.53 -22.03
N TRP A 253 4.88 -16.50 -22.93
CA TRP A 253 4.65 -15.35 -23.81
C TRP A 253 4.30 -14.10 -23.01
N SER A 254 3.43 -14.24 -22.01
CA SER A 254 3.05 -13.14 -21.13
C SER A 254 4.25 -12.60 -20.35
N GLY A 255 5.14 -13.47 -19.87
CA GLY A 255 6.37 -13.06 -19.19
C GLY A 255 7.33 -12.31 -20.11
N ARG A 256 7.56 -12.81 -21.33
CA ARG A 256 8.40 -12.12 -22.34
C ARG A 256 7.81 -10.79 -22.76
N ALA A 257 6.50 -10.74 -22.98
CA ALA A 257 5.81 -9.50 -23.30
C ALA A 257 5.90 -8.49 -22.16
N GLY A 258 5.74 -8.93 -20.90
CA GLY A 258 5.95 -8.11 -19.72
C GLY A 258 7.35 -7.49 -19.68
N ALA A 259 8.40 -8.27 -19.97
CA ALA A 259 9.76 -7.75 -20.08
C ALA A 259 9.91 -6.75 -21.24
N GLY A 260 9.29 -7.01 -22.40
CA GLY A 260 9.27 -6.09 -23.54
C GLY A 260 8.57 -4.76 -23.26
N LEU A 261 7.66 -4.71 -22.29
CA LEU A 261 6.95 -3.49 -21.87
C LEU A 261 7.76 -2.64 -20.87
N GLN A 262 8.94 -3.07 -20.44
CA GLN A 262 9.77 -2.34 -19.47
C GLN A 262 10.05 -0.88 -19.88
N PRO A 263 10.39 -0.55 -21.14
CA PRO A 263 10.61 0.85 -21.53
C PRO A 263 9.37 1.73 -21.36
N LEU A 264 8.18 1.17 -21.60
CA LEU A 264 6.91 1.87 -21.38
C LEU A 264 6.63 2.05 -19.89
N TYR A 265 6.90 1.04 -19.07
CA TYR A 265 6.82 1.18 -17.61
C TYR A 265 7.77 2.27 -17.10
N ASP A 266 9.01 2.31 -17.58
CA ASP A 266 9.98 3.31 -17.15
C ASP A 266 9.57 4.72 -17.57
N ALA A 267 9.05 4.89 -18.79
CA ALA A 267 8.49 6.16 -19.27
C ALA A 267 7.28 6.58 -18.43
N HIS A 268 6.35 5.66 -18.17
CA HIS A 268 5.17 5.91 -17.34
C HIS A 268 5.52 6.23 -15.89
N LYS A 269 6.54 5.58 -15.34
CA LYS A 269 7.08 5.90 -14.01
C LYS A 269 7.61 7.32 -13.96
N ARG A 270 8.42 7.75 -14.94
CA ARG A 270 8.90 9.14 -15.02
C ARG A 270 7.73 10.12 -15.09
N PHE A 271 6.76 9.84 -15.95
CA PHE A 271 5.53 10.63 -16.08
C PHE A 271 4.74 10.73 -14.76
N VAL A 272 4.60 9.66 -13.99
CA VAL A 272 3.94 9.73 -12.66
C VAL A 272 4.75 10.59 -11.70
N LEU A 273 6.08 10.42 -11.67
CA LEU A 273 6.98 11.20 -10.80
C LEU A 273 7.09 12.68 -11.20
N GLU A 274 6.51 13.13 -12.31
CA GLU A 274 6.42 14.57 -12.61
C GLU A 274 5.35 15.29 -11.77
N SER A 275 4.43 14.55 -11.14
CA SER A 275 3.40 15.15 -10.29
C SER A 275 3.98 15.73 -9.00
N SER A 276 3.50 16.91 -8.62
CA SER A 276 3.83 17.55 -7.34
C SER A 276 3.14 16.91 -6.13
N VAL A 277 2.08 16.11 -6.36
CA VAL A 277 1.33 15.43 -5.31
C VAL A 277 1.14 13.97 -5.71
N LEU A 278 1.76 13.06 -4.96
CA LEU A 278 1.65 11.63 -5.18
C LEU A 278 0.82 10.98 -4.09
N HIS A 279 -0.01 10.02 -4.48
CA HIS A 279 -0.71 9.13 -3.58
C HIS A 279 0.01 7.78 -3.56
N ALA A 280 0.41 7.32 -2.38
CA ALA A 280 1.04 6.02 -2.19
C ALA A 280 0.16 5.11 -1.33
N ASP A 281 0.04 3.86 -1.77
CA ASP A 281 -0.63 2.80 -1.02
C ASP A 281 0.04 1.45 -1.34
N GLU A 282 -0.07 0.49 -0.44
CA GLU A 282 0.51 -0.83 -0.62
C GLU A 282 -0.48 -1.93 -0.27
N THR A 283 -0.74 -2.79 -1.26
CA THR A 283 -1.69 -3.89 -1.12
C THR A 283 -0.93 -5.21 -0.95
N PRO A 284 -1.20 -5.98 0.12
CA PRO A 284 -0.56 -7.28 0.28
C PRO A 284 -1.12 -8.28 -0.74
N VAL A 285 -0.24 -9.08 -1.31
CA VAL A 285 -0.57 -10.20 -2.21
C VAL A 285 0.10 -11.47 -1.70
N ALA A 286 -0.60 -12.61 -1.86
CA ALA A 286 -0.03 -13.91 -1.57
C ALA A 286 0.69 -14.42 -2.82
N VAL A 287 1.96 -14.78 -2.68
CA VAL A 287 2.79 -15.30 -3.76
C VAL A 287 3.28 -16.66 -3.34
N LEU A 288 3.22 -17.64 -4.23
CA LEU A 288 3.69 -18.97 -3.92
C LEU A 288 5.20 -18.99 -3.65
N ASP A 289 5.59 -19.76 -2.64
CA ASP A 289 6.97 -20.05 -2.29
C ASP A 289 7.16 -21.57 -2.37
N PRO A 290 7.35 -22.13 -3.58
CA PRO A 290 7.28 -23.57 -3.81
C PRO A 290 8.31 -24.36 -2.99
N GLY A 291 9.47 -23.78 -2.70
CA GLY A 291 10.47 -24.41 -1.82
C GLY A 291 10.00 -24.58 -0.36
N ALA A 292 8.97 -23.84 0.06
CA ALA A 292 8.41 -23.88 1.41
C ALA A 292 7.01 -24.52 1.47
N GLY A 293 6.42 -24.91 0.33
CA GLY A 293 5.06 -25.47 0.24
C GLY A 293 3.95 -24.53 0.75
N LYS A 294 4.22 -23.23 0.84
CA LYS A 294 3.32 -22.19 1.38
C LYS A 294 3.37 -20.94 0.51
N THR A 295 2.41 -20.04 0.68
CA THR A 295 2.51 -18.69 0.12
C THR A 295 3.34 -17.79 1.03
N LYS A 296 4.26 -17.02 0.47
CA LYS A 296 4.87 -15.86 1.11
C LYS A 296 4.06 -14.60 0.82
N LYS A 297 4.15 -13.64 1.75
CA LYS A 297 3.50 -12.35 1.61
C LYS A 297 4.40 -11.41 0.81
N ALA A 298 3.88 -10.90 -0.30
CA ALA A 298 4.49 -9.83 -1.08
C ALA A 298 3.53 -8.65 -1.14
N TYR A 299 3.94 -7.57 -1.81
CA TYR A 299 3.21 -6.31 -1.82
C TYR A 299 3.25 -5.70 -3.22
N VAL A 300 2.10 -5.18 -3.66
CA VAL A 300 2.02 -4.30 -4.82
C VAL A 300 1.93 -2.88 -4.29
N TRP A 301 2.98 -2.10 -4.53
CA TRP A 301 3.04 -0.69 -4.21
C TRP A 301 2.44 0.11 -5.36
N ALA A 302 1.39 0.87 -5.08
CA ALA A 302 0.75 1.74 -6.04
C ALA A 302 1.17 3.17 -5.76
N CYS A 303 1.63 3.87 -6.80
CA CYS A 303 1.85 5.31 -6.75
C CYS A 303 1.02 5.98 -7.84
N ALA A 304 0.13 6.89 -7.45
CA ALA A 304 -0.78 7.57 -8.34
C ALA A 304 -0.57 9.09 -8.31
N ARG A 305 -0.77 9.71 -9.47
CA ARG A 305 -0.86 11.16 -9.65
C ARG A 305 -2.06 11.72 -8.89
N GLY A 306 -2.01 13.01 -8.58
CA GLY A 306 -3.08 13.71 -7.86
C GLY A 306 -4.33 13.89 -8.72
N ALA A 307 -5.49 14.02 -8.08
CA ALA A 307 -6.78 14.17 -8.78
C ALA A 307 -6.91 15.47 -9.60
N PHE A 308 -6.00 16.43 -9.41
CA PHE A 308 -5.96 17.71 -10.14
C PHE A 308 -4.85 17.76 -11.19
N ASP A 309 -4.08 16.68 -11.36
CA ASP A 309 -3.22 16.56 -12.52
C ASP A 309 -4.08 16.47 -13.79
N PRO A 310 -3.70 17.13 -14.90
CA PRO A 310 -4.50 17.15 -16.13
C PRO A 310 -4.67 15.77 -16.74
N THR A 311 -3.68 14.88 -16.52
CA THR A 311 -3.69 13.52 -17.01
C THR A 311 -3.53 12.55 -15.83
N PRO A 312 -4.49 11.64 -15.59
CA PRO A 312 -4.37 10.65 -14.53
C PRO A 312 -3.26 9.64 -14.84
N GLY A 313 -2.63 9.11 -13.79
CA GLY A 313 -1.59 8.09 -13.94
C GLY A 313 -1.40 7.31 -12.65
N VAL A 314 -1.22 6.01 -12.78
CA VAL A 314 -0.85 5.11 -11.68
C VAL A 314 0.21 4.14 -12.15
N VAL A 315 1.21 3.91 -11.30
CA VAL A 315 2.27 2.92 -11.49
C VAL A 315 2.20 1.91 -10.35
N TYR A 316 2.36 0.64 -10.68
CA TYR A 316 2.36 -0.45 -9.74
C TYR A 316 3.75 -1.11 -9.72
N GLU A 317 4.35 -1.25 -8.54
CA GLU A 317 5.62 -1.95 -8.35
C GLU A 317 5.43 -3.17 -7.44
N PHE A 318 5.71 -4.35 -7.98
CA PHE A 318 5.71 -5.58 -7.19
C PHE A 318 6.99 -5.66 -6.33
N CYS A 319 6.81 -5.84 -5.03
CA CYS A 319 7.88 -5.88 -4.05
C CYS A 319 7.72 -7.11 -3.14
N ALA A 320 8.82 -7.80 -2.88
CA ALA A 320 8.82 -8.99 -2.00
C ALA A 320 8.53 -8.64 -0.52
N GLY A 321 8.56 -7.37 -0.14
CA GLY A 321 8.32 -6.92 1.23
C GLY A 321 7.65 -5.56 1.31
N ARG A 322 7.49 -5.10 2.55
CA ARG A 322 6.79 -3.84 2.90
C ARG A 322 7.68 -2.79 3.58
N GLY A 323 9.00 -2.98 3.57
CA GLY A 323 9.92 -2.06 4.24
C GLY A 323 10.11 -0.74 3.49
N SER A 324 10.71 0.25 4.15
CA SER A 324 10.92 1.60 3.60
C SER A 324 11.84 1.63 2.38
N GLN A 325 12.68 0.60 2.18
CA GLN A 325 13.60 0.54 1.04
C GLN A 325 12.87 0.54 -0.32
N TYR A 326 11.64 0.02 -0.38
CA TYR A 326 10.87 -0.05 -1.63
C TYR A 326 10.39 1.33 -2.09
N PRO A 327 9.62 2.10 -1.28
CA PRO A 327 9.21 3.45 -1.67
C PRO A 327 10.40 4.41 -1.82
N ILE A 328 11.48 4.28 -1.04
CA ILE A 328 12.70 5.09 -1.23
C ILE A 328 13.32 4.83 -2.61
N ARG A 329 13.45 3.56 -3.02
CA ARG A 329 13.95 3.21 -4.35
C ARG A 329 13.01 3.73 -5.45
N PHE A 330 11.70 3.64 -5.24
CA PHE A 330 10.72 4.09 -6.22
C PHE A 330 10.81 5.60 -6.47
N LEU A 331 10.81 6.40 -5.40
CA LEU A 331 10.82 7.87 -5.42
C LEU A 331 12.21 8.48 -5.67
N GLY A 332 13.23 7.64 -5.87
CA GLY A 332 14.62 8.06 -6.00
C GLY A 332 15.35 8.06 -4.65
N PRO A 333 16.46 7.32 -4.52
CA PRO A 333 17.30 7.42 -3.34
C PRO A 333 18.10 8.74 -3.34
N PRO A 334 18.62 9.18 -2.18
CA PRO A 334 19.53 10.31 -2.12
C PRO A 334 20.90 9.84 -2.61
N ARG A 335 21.10 9.82 -3.92
CA ARG A 335 22.35 9.40 -4.58
C ARG A 335 22.68 10.29 -5.77
N GLU A 336 23.96 10.48 -6.00
CA GLU A 336 24.50 11.26 -7.11
C GLU A 336 24.03 10.68 -8.46
N GLY A 337 23.55 11.56 -9.35
CA GLY A 337 23.08 11.20 -10.69
C GLY A 337 21.64 10.67 -10.78
N VAL A 338 20.91 10.50 -9.67
CA VAL A 338 19.49 10.12 -9.69
C VAL A 338 18.63 11.29 -9.24
N ARG A 339 17.71 11.75 -10.11
CA ARG A 339 16.76 12.80 -9.76
C ARG A 339 15.78 12.27 -8.71
N GLU A 340 15.92 12.77 -7.49
CA GLU A 340 15.00 12.49 -6.40
C GLU A 340 13.66 13.19 -6.64
N TRP A 341 12.55 12.48 -6.38
CA TRP A 341 11.23 13.09 -6.37
C TRP A 341 11.03 14.00 -5.15
N GLN A 342 10.44 15.17 -5.41
CA GLN A 342 10.12 16.19 -4.43
C GLN A 342 8.65 16.62 -4.60
N GLY A 343 7.94 16.82 -3.51
CA GLY A 343 6.52 17.12 -3.51
C GLY A 343 5.79 16.61 -2.28
N THR A 344 4.45 16.60 -2.34
CA THR A 344 3.59 16.15 -1.24
C THR A 344 3.18 14.70 -1.43
N LEU A 345 3.58 13.82 -0.51
CA LEU A 345 3.21 12.40 -0.52
C LEU A 345 1.99 12.17 0.38
N VAL A 346 0.85 11.89 -0.24
CA VAL A 346 -0.39 11.47 0.41
C VAL A 346 -0.32 9.97 0.68
N ARG A 347 -0.27 9.61 1.96
CA ARG A 347 -0.03 8.23 2.41
C ARG A 347 -0.90 7.88 3.61
N ASP A 348 -1.01 6.60 3.94
CA ASP A 348 -1.59 6.16 5.21
C ASP A 348 -0.60 6.32 6.38
N GLU A 349 -1.00 6.19 7.64
CA GLU A 349 -0.04 6.35 8.76
C GLU A 349 0.92 5.14 8.96
N TYR A 350 1.28 4.41 7.90
CA TYR A 350 2.23 3.30 8.01
C TYR A 350 3.67 3.79 8.28
N VAL A 351 4.34 3.11 9.22
CA VAL A 351 5.67 3.49 9.75
C VAL A 351 6.78 3.46 8.70
N ALA A 352 6.65 2.64 7.64
CA ALA A 352 7.68 2.60 6.60
C ALA A 352 7.82 3.92 5.84
N TYR A 353 6.78 4.76 5.83
CA TYR A 353 6.84 6.09 5.23
C TYR A 353 7.61 7.10 6.08
N ASP A 354 7.90 6.81 7.36
CA ASP A 354 8.61 7.76 8.22
C ASP A 354 10.04 8.00 7.71
N SER A 355 10.73 6.96 7.22
CA SER A 355 12.04 7.12 6.57
C SER A 355 11.95 7.77 5.20
N VAL A 356 10.84 7.58 4.47
CA VAL A 356 10.62 8.18 3.14
C VAL A 356 10.45 9.70 3.25
N LEU A 357 9.89 10.15 4.38
CA LEU A 357 9.53 11.54 4.70
C LEU A 357 10.47 12.16 5.74
N ASP A 358 11.60 11.53 6.02
CA ASP A 358 12.60 12.08 6.93
C ASP A 358 13.17 13.37 6.31
N ALA A 359 12.93 14.51 6.96
CA ALA A 359 13.30 15.81 6.41
C ALA A 359 14.82 16.03 6.34
N LYS A 360 15.64 15.25 7.06
CA LYS A 360 17.10 15.35 6.96
C LYS A 360 17.61 14.58 5.74
N ALA A 361 17.03 13.42 5.45
CA ALA A 361 17.38 12.61 4.29
C ALA A 361 16.73 13.12 3.00
N HIS A 362 15.51 13.65 3.09
CA HIS A 362 14.63 13.97 1.97
C HIS A 362 13.91 15.33 2.17
N PRO A 363 14.64 16.46 2.22
CA PRO A 363 14.07 17.77 2.58
C PRO A 363 12.98 18.26 1.62
N GLY A 364 12.98 17.79 0.37
CA GLY A 364 11.97 18.14 -0.65
C GLY A 364 10.66 17.36 -0.56
N ARG A 365 10.50 16.44 0.40
CA ARG A 365 9.30 15.61 0.54
C ARG A 365 8.43 16.07 1.71
N ILE A 366 7.16 16.33 1.42
CA ILE A 366 6.17 16.83 2.37
C ILE A 366 5.17 15.72 2.68
N ALA A 367 4.89 15.50 3.97
CA ALA A 367 3.94 14.48 4.41
C ALA A 367 2.50 14.98 4.32
N ALA A 368 1.60 14.18 3.74
CA ALA A 368 0.15 14.37 3.83
C ALA A 368 -0.57 13.07 4.22
N GLY A 369 -1.57 13.19 5.09
CA GLY A 369 -2.37 12.03 5.54
C GLY A 369 -3.55 11.74 4.60
N CYS A 370 -3.70 10.47 4.21
CA CYS A 370 -4.84 10.03 3.39
C CYS A 370 -6.15 10.06 4.19
N ALA A 371 -7.03 10.99 3.83
CA ALA A 371 -8.35 11.16 4.45
C ALA A 371 -9.24 9.92 4.33
N ALA A 372 -9.15 9.18 3.21
CA ALA A 372 -9.92 7.96 3.00
C ALA A 372 -9.53 6.85 4.00
N HIS A 373 -8.22 6.66 4.24
CA HIS A 373 -7.72 5.73 5.25
C HIS A 373 -8.11 6.15 6.66
N ALA A 374 -8.03 7.45 6.98
CA ALA A 374 -8.49 7.97 8.26
C ALA A 374 -10.00 7.73 8.48
N ARG A 375 -10.83 8.03 7.47
CA ARG A 375 -12.29 7.81 7.50
C ARG A 375 -12.65 6.34 7.68
N ARG A 376 -11.98 5.42 6.96
CA ARG A 376 -12.23 3.97 7.05
C ARG A 376 -12.13 3.46 8.48
N LYS A 377 -11.17 3.94 9.27
CA LYS A 377 -11.04 3.58 10.70
C LYS A 377 -12.27 3.98 11.52
N PHE A 378 -12.89 5.14 11.24
CA PHE A 378 -14.14 5.54 11.90
C PHE A 378 -15.34 4.70 11.44
N ASP A 379 -15.40 4.32 10.16
CA ASP A 379 -16.43 3.42 9.63
C ASP A 379 -16.38 2.04 10.30
N GLU A 380 -15.17 1.49 10.45
CA GLU A 380 -14.95 0.24 11.19
C GLU A 380 -15.41 0.35 12.65
N LEU A 381 -15.14 1.48 13.33
CA LEU A 381 -15.61 1.72 14.70
C LEU A 381 -17.14 1.75 14.81
N VAL A 382 -17.82 2.34 13.82
CA VAL A 382 -19.30 2.38 13.78
C VAL A 382 -19.87 0.98 13.55
N LYS A 383 -19.32 0.22 12.58
CA LYS A 383 -19.74 -1.16 12.29
C LYS A 383 -19.56 -2.08 13.50
N ALA A 384 -18.48 -1.90 14.25
CA ALA A 384 -18.22 -2.63 15.49
C ALA A 384 -19.05 -2.14 16.69
N LYS A 385 -19.88 -1.10 16.53
CA LYS A 385 -20.60 -0.40 17.63
C LYS A 385 -19.68 -0.02 18.80
N ALA A 386 -18.42 0.28 18.49
CA ALA A 386 -17.35 0.41 19.48
C ALA A 386 -17.05 1.87 19.88
N SER A 387 -17.75 2.86 19.32
CA SER A 387 -17.62 4.26 19.75
C SER A 387 -18.85 5.10 19.44
N GLY A 388 -19.34 5.84 20.45
CA GLY A 388 -20.42 6.82 20.27
C GLY A 388 -19.97 8.09 19.52
N THR A 389 -18.66 8.30 19.37
CA THR A 389 -18.10 9.49 18.71
C THR A 389 -17.81 9.28 17.22
N ALA A 390 -17.62 8.03 16.78
CA ALA A 390 -17.30 7.70 15.40
C ALA A 390 -18.37 8.15 14.37
N PRO A 391 -19.69 8.04 14.63
CA PRO A 391 -20.70 8.57 13.70
C PRO A 391 -20.62 10.09 13.51
N LYS A 392 -20.22 10.84 14.54
CA LYS A 392 -20.01 12.29 14.44
C LYS A 392 -18.80 12.61 13.56
N ALA A 393 -17.73 11.83 13.66
CA ALA A 393 -16.55 11.97 12.81
C ALA A 393 -16.89 11.68 11.33
N LEU A 394 -17.66 10.63 11.04
CA LEU A 394 -18.10 10.32 9.68
C LEU A 394 -18.96 11.42 9.05
N ARG A 395 -19.88 12.02 9.83
CA ARG A 395 -20.64 13.20 9.38
C ARG A 395 -19.73 14.36 9.01
N ARG A 396 -18.70 14.63 9.83
CA ARG A 396 -17.72 15.68 9.52
C ARG A 396 -16.91 15.39 8.25
N PHE A 397 -16.49 14.14 8.04
CA PHE A 397 -15.86 13.74 6.76
C PHE A 397 -16.80 13.95 5.57
N ALA A 398 -18.09 13.66 5.72
CA ALA A 398 -19.08 13.88 4.67
C ALA A 398 -19.24 15.38 4.32
N GLU A 399 -19.24 16.26 5.33
CA GLU A 399 -19.24 17.71 5.15
C GLU A 399 -17.98 18.18 4.40
N ILE A 400 -16.80 17.71 4.82
CA ILE A 400 -15.53 18.02 4.15
C ILE A 400 -15.57 17.57 2.69
N TYR A 401 -16.02 16.34 2.41
CA TYR A 401 -16.11 15.84 1.04
C TYR A 401 -17.14 16.58 0.19
N ARG A 402 -18.20 17.14 0.81
CA ARG A 402 -19.14 18.00 0.09
C ARG A 402 -18.46 19.29 -0.35
N VAL A 403 -17.76 19.97 0.57
CA VAL A 403 -16.96 21.15 0.24
C VAL A 403 -15.97 20.83 -0.87
N GLU A 404 -15.18 19.75 -0.76
CA GLU A 404 -14.20 19.38 -1.80
C GLU A 404 -14.82 19.10 -3.17
N ARG A 405 -16.07 18.59 -3.24
CA ARG A 405 -16.78 18.43 -4.51
C ARG A 405 -17.16 19.78 -5.13
N GLU A 406 -17.65 20.71 -4.32
CA GLU A 406 -18.01 22.07 -4.75
C GLU A 406 -16.78 22.84 -5.28
N LEU A 407 -15.60 22.59 -4.71
CA LEU A 407 -14.35 23.26 -5.10
C LEU A 407 -13.59 22.54 -6.23
N SER A 408 -14.11 21.45 -6.77
CA SER A 408 -13.37 20.58 -7.70
C SER A 408 -12.97 21.29 -9.00
N GLY A 409 -13.86 22.12 -9.57
CA GLY A 409 -13.65 22.85 -10.83
C GLY A 409 -12.85 24.16 -10.71
N MET A 410 -12.50 24.61 -9.50
CA MET A 410 -11.81 25.88 -9.28
C MET A 410 -10.32 25.82 -9.64
N GLY A 411 -9.70 26.99 -9.87
CA GLY A 411 -8.25 27.13 -9.98
C GLY A 411 -7.54 26.79 -8.67
N ALA A 412 -6.23 26.53 -8.71
CA ALA A 412 -5.46 26.11 -7.54
C ALA A 412 -5.51 27.12 -6.38
N ASP A 413 -5.34 28.42 -6.68
CA ASP A 413 -5.30 29.49 -5.68
C ASP A 413 -6.68 29.77 -5.07
N GLU A 414 -7.72 29.83 -5.90
CA GLU A 414 -9.10 29.98 -5.45
C GLU A 414 -9.53 28.79 -4.58
N ARG A 415 -9.22 27.56 -5.02
CA ARG A 415 -9.49 26.34 -4.25
C ARG A 415 -8.76 26.38 -2.90
N LEU A 416 -7.52 26.87 -2.85
CA LEU A 416 -6.78 27.01 -1.61
C LEU A 416 -7.46 28.02 -0.67
N ALA A 417 -7.83 29.20 -1.16
CA ALA A 417 -8.54 30.21 -0.38
C ALA A 417 -9.86 29.67 0.20
N MET A 418 -10.65 28.98 -0.63
CA MET A 418 -11.91 28.38 -0.21
C MET A 418 -11.72 27.22 0.78
N ARG A 419 -10.67 26.40 0.61
CA ARG A 419 -10.30 25.38 1.60
C ARG A 419 -9.93 25.99 2.96
N GLN A 420 -9.21 27.11 2.98
CA GLN A 420 -8.87 27.82 4.22
C GLN A 420 -10.12 28.37 4.92
N MET A 421 -11.08 28.89 4.16
CA MET A 421 -12.32 29.44 4.73
C MET A 421 -13.30 28.35 5.18
N GLN A 422 -13.52 27.30 4.37
CA GLN A 422 -14.61 26.34 4.58
C GLN A 422 -14.15 24.99 5.14
N ALA A 423 -13.10 24.39 4.56
CA ALA A 423 -12.67 23.04 4.93
C ALA A 423 -11.81 23.02 6.20
N LYS A 424 -10.92 24.00 6.39
CA LYS A 424 -10.01 24.07 7.54
C LYS A 424 -10.73 24.08 8.90
N PRO A 425 -11.79 24.88 9.14
CA PRO A 425 -12.53 24.81 10.40
C PRO A 425 -13.11 23.42 10.70
N LEU A 426 -13.53 22.69 9.65
CA LEU A 426 -14.05 21.32 9.77
C LEU A 426 -12.96 20.33 10.17
N TRP A 427 -11.76 20.47 9.59
CA TRP A 427 -10.58 19.69 9.95
C TRP A 427 -10.10 19.98 11.37
N GLU A 428 -10.05 21.26 11.77
CA GLU A 428 -9.67 21.68 13.12
C GLU A 428 -10.66 21.15 14.17
N ALA A 429 -11.95 21.19 13.89
CA ALA A 429 -12.98 20.60 14.76
C ALA A 429 -12.79 19.08 14.92
N LEU A 430 -12.36 18.39 13.86
CA LEU A 430 -12.03 16.97 13.91
C LEU A 430 -10.76 16.70 14.75
N GLN A 431 -9.75 17.57 14.66
CA GLN A 431 -8.47 17.43 15.38
C GLN A 431 -8.53 17.85 16.86
N ARG A 432 -9.24 18.93 17.21
CA ARG A 432 -9.39 19.41 18.60
C ARG A 432 -9.91 18.33 19.54
N ARG A 433 -10.71 17.39 19.03
CA ARG A 433 -11.21 16.25 19.79
C ARG A 433 -10.14 15.21 20.14
N LYS A 434 -9.05 15.14 19.37
CA LYS A 434 -7.88 14.29 19.66
C LYS A 434 -6.86 14.95 20.59
N ARG A 435 -6.86 16.29 20.70
CA ARG A 435 -5.92 17.07 21.52
C ARG A 435 -6.61 17.78 22.68
N ARG A 436 -7.19 17.04 23.64
CA ARG A 436 -7.28 17.57 25.01
C ARG A 436 -5.87 17.52 25.62
N PRO A 437 -5.36 18.61 26.21
CA PRO A 437 -3.95 18.74 26.57
C PRO A 437 -3.66 18.01 27.89
N ASN A 438 -3.28 16.73 27.82
CA ASN A 438 -2.42 16.15 28.87
C ASN A 438 -1.63 14.90 28.44
N CYS A 439 -1.42 14.69 27.14
CA CYS A 439 -0.51 13.65 26.68
C CYS A 439 0.76 14.33 26.15
N GLN A 440 1.56 14.89 27.07
CA GLN A 440 2.98 15.05 26.82
C GLN A 440 3.55 13.63 26.67
N ARG A 441 3.88 13.25 25.44
CA ARG A 441 4.86 12.18 25.24
C ARG A 441 6.19 12.72 25.77
N PRO A 442 6.90 12.02 26.66
CA PRO A 442 8.29 12.37 26.92
C PRO A 442 9.07 12.12 25.63
N THR A 443 9.50 13.20 25.00
CA THR A 443 10.69 13.19 24.16
C THR A 443 11.90 12.91 25.05
N SER A 444 12.85 12.12 24.54
CA SER A 444 14.09 11.68 25.19
C SER A 444 13.93 10.52 26.19
N CYS A 445 14.28 9.31 25.70
CA CYS A 445 15.10 8.31 26.39
C CYS A 445 15.20 7.06 25.48
N TYR A 446 16.01 7.15 24.42
CA TYR A 446 16.66 5.96 23.86
C TYR A 446 18.14 6.09 24.24
N PRO A 447 18.73 5.13 24.96
CA PRO A 447 20.17 5.12 25.18
C PRO A 447 20.85 4.80 23.85
N SER A 448 21.87 5.59 23.52
CA SER A 448 22.81 5.35 22.44
C SER A 448 23.42 3.96 22.56
N SER A 449 23.16 3.10 21.59
CA SER A 449 23.96 1.90 21.35
C SER A 449 25.34 2.32 20.85
N GLY A 450 26.27 2.48 21.78
CA GLY A 450 27.70 2.52 21.55
C GLY A 450 28.36 1.59 22.57
N ASP A 451 29.26 0.74 22.08
CA ASP A 451 30.25 -0.02 22.85
C ASP A 451 29.78 -1.23 23.66
N LEU A 452 29.62 -2.37 22.98
CA LEU A 452 29.89 -3.68 23.57
C LEU A 452 30.62 -4.58 22.55
N HIS A 453 31.89 -4.29 22.32
CA HIS A 453 32.88 -5.29 21.94
C HIS A 453 33.84 -5.51 23.10
N ARG A 454 34.22 -6.78 23.30
CA ARG A 454 35.25 -7.30 24.23
C ARG A 454 34.87 -7.35 25.72
N CYS A 455 34.53 -8.56 26.18
CA CYS A 455 35.50 -9.41 26.90
C CYS A 455 34.92 -10.80 27.17
N ARG A 456 35.54 -11.80 26.54
CA ARG A 456 35.50 -13.21 26.95
C ARG A 456 36.44 -13.38 28.14
N SER A 457 36.01 -14.01 29.24
CA SER A 457 36.77 -15.04 29.97
C SER A 457 36.16 -15.39 31.33
N GLY A 458 36.00 -16.69 31.58
CA GLY A 458 35.96 -17.32 32.90
C GLY A 458 34.61 -17.21 33.64
N GLN A 459 34.13 -18.17 34.40
CA GLN A 459 34.50 -19.54 34.68
C GLN A 459 33.31 -20.12 35.49
N ARG A 460 33.09 -21.43 35.39
CA ARG A 460 32.04 -22.19 36.08
C ARG A 460 32.14 -22.05 37.62
N ARG A 461 31.00 -22.06 38.32
CA ARG A 461 30.62 -23.13 39.28
C ARG A 461 29.33 -22.80 40.06
N ASP A 462 28.45 -23.79 40.04
CA ASP A 462 27.68 -24.42 41.11
C ASP A 462 26.89 -23.63 42.17
N SER A 463 25.70 -24.17 42.33
CA SER A 463 24.55 -23.84 43.15
C SER A 463 24.63 -24.34 44.60
N SER A 464 24.08 -23.50 45.49
CA SER A 464 23.34 -23.82 46.74
C SER A 464 24.13 -24.31 47.98
N PRO A 465 23.54 -24.23 49.20
CA PRO A 465 22.76 -23.14 49.81
C PRO A 465 23.23 -22.89 51.29
N VAL A 466 22.43 -22.13 52.08
CA VAL A 466 22.30 -22.19 53.57
C VAL A 466 22.77 -20.95 54.39
N GLN A 467 21.76 -20.37 55.06
CA GLN A 467 21.66 -19.70 56.38
C GLN A 467 22.48 -18.44 56.79
N CYS A 468 21.68 -17.46 57.24
CA CYS A 468 21.84 -16.59 58.41
C CYS A 468 23.10 -16.77 59.29
N ALA A 469 23.87 -15.69 59.48
CA ALA A 469 23.95 -14.94 60.75
C ALA A 469 25.03 -13.83 60.71
N ARG A 470 24.64 -12.65 61.22
CA ARG A 470 25.38 -11.67 62.05
C ARG A 470 26.87 -11.36 61.75
N ARG A 471 27.13 -10.09 61.37
CA ARG A 471 27.98 -9.04 62.02
C ARG A 471 29.39 -9.40 62.56
N PRO A 472 30.31 -8.42 62.76
CA PRO A 472 30.87 -7.38 61.88
C PRO A 472 32.42 -7.30 62.03
N THR A 473 33.06 -6.22 61.52
CA THR A 473 34.43 -5.72 61.81
C THR A 473 35.60 -6.57 61.25
N ALA A 474 36.73 -6.04 60.77
CA ALA A 474 37.29 -4.69 60.75
C ALA A 474 38.37 -4.63 59.63
N THR A 475 38.49 -3.42 59.06
CA THR A 475 39.68 -2.75 58.50
C THR A 475 40.95 -3.55 58.21
N GLY A 476 41.38 -3.42 56.96
CA GLY A 476 42.76 -3.45 56.47
C GLY A 476 42.77 -2.79 55.09
#